data_AF-A0A9W7ETG7-F1
#
_entry.id   AF-A0A9W7ETG7-F1
#
_cell.length_a   1.000
_cell.length_b   1.000
_cell.length_c   1.000
_cell.angle_alpha   90.00
_cell.angle_beta   90.00
_cell.angle_gamma   90.00
#
_symmetry.space_group_name_H-M   'P 1'
#
loop_
_entity.id
_entity.type
_entity.pdbx_description
1 polymer ?
#
loop_
_entity_poly.entity_id
_entity_poly.type
_entity_poly.pdbx_seq_one_letter_code
_entity_poly.pdbx_strand_id
1 'polypeptide(L)'
;MIASFIFIVLLIPIVILSNPTTRLSQAQDSSLPVKISYGSCTSYSMEQLPLLSRITSSSPDYFIWLGDVIYLDDPVTDCESPTWIEDCGCSNTDFIRIPPHSCYSGDAEHARTMWEFFRDSPDVNAFVNYFQGIKTHESDYRMIGTYDDHDFGWNNGNRRMPEKQMFKEMFLDFLDVPNDSKRRRTLEGVQEHLKISDDIELWLLDERWYRDPMPCEVRRDWCLNTVLPNSAHNKHGWCDDYINNGGCCEADEKIYNGVCNNMSQDDELYFPACDHTHADFGKYNFLPNAANDGVVLGEAEDEPFCSMLGRNQREWLTTTLAESNAKIKLVASGSVLLAQPNWSGNEGHCSSDDWDCYRVEQKWLMNLLTSEGVAGSTGCQPIVLTGDYHFGDIKTACAGTDTLYGPELGIDSGSNERCIIQHMASGMSHTTATTYYDCDHPDFLKDHSGLRVEAGQDECSIITGPNWGEILYDGKKQLNIRSRGEDGDIITEIVLDVSDSCKRTGGITYHLGD
;
A
#
# COMPACT_ATOMS: atom_id res chain seq x y z
N MET A 1 -22.40 10.81 98.25
CA MET A 1 -21.69 9.52 98.09
C MET A 1 -22.09 8.96 96.75
N ILE A 2 -21.13 8.84 95.83
CA ILE A 2 -21.32 8.38 94.45
C ILE A 2 -21.22 6.84 94.47
N ALA A 3 -22.15 6.15 93.82
CA ALA A 3 -22.02 4.75 93.46
C ALA A 3 -22.09 4.63 91.93
N SER A 4 -21.01 4.14 91.34
CA SER A 4 -20.87 3.88 89.90
C SER A 4 -21.59 2.59 89.51
N PHE A 5 -22.29 2.59 88.38
CA PHE A 5 -22.63 1.39 87.62
C PHE A 5 -22.26 1.63 86.14
N ILE A 6 -21.45 0.71 85.61
CA ILE A 6 -21.02 0.64 84.23
C ILE A 6 -22.12 -0.10 83.43
N PHE A 7 -22.60 0.51 82.35
CA PHE A 7 -23.44 -0.17 81.35
C PHE A 7 -22.63 -0.35 80.06
N ILE A 8 -22.47 -1.60 79.65
CA ILE A 8 -21.86 -2.01 78.37
C ILE A 8 -22.93 -1.86 77.28
N VAL A 9 -22.66 -1.04 76.26
CA VAL A 9 -23.50 -0.92 75.07
C VAL A 9 -22.90 -1.80 73.97
N LEU A 10 -23.64 -2.86 73.59
CA LEU A 10 -23.35 -3.70 72.43
C LEU A 10 -23.69 -2.93 71.14
N LEU A 11 -22.69 -2.72 70.27
CA LEU A 11 -22.87 -2.20 68.92
C LEU A 11 -23.24 -3.34 67.97
N ILE A 12 -24.43 -3.27 67.37
CA ILE A 12 -24.85 -4.12 66.24
C ILE A 12 -24.57 -3.33 64.96
N PRO A 13 -23.82 -3.86 63.98
CA PRO A 13 -23.61 -3.17 62.71
C PRO A 13 -24.87 -3.26 61.85
N ILE A 14 -25.41 -2.10 61.47
CA ILE A 14 -26.49 -1.97 60.49
C ILE A 14 -25.86 -2.17 59.11
N VAL A 15 -26.16 -3.29 58.46
CA VAL A 15 -25.84 -3.50 57.05
C VAL A 15 -26.87 -2.74 56.22
N ILE A 16 -26.46 -1.62 55.64
CA ILE A 16 -27.24 -0.89 54.64
C ILE A 16 -27.01 -1.58 53.30
N LEU A 17 -27.97 -2.38 52.85
CA LEU A 17 -28.02 -2.89 51.48
C LEU A 17 -28.33 -1.71 50.55
N SER A 18 -27.30 -1.17 49.90
CA SER A 18 -27.48 -0.26 48.76
C SER A 18 -27.99 -1.06 47.57
N ASN A 19 -29.20 -0.75 47.10
CA ASN A 19 -29.72 -1.26 45.82
C ASN A 19 -28.69 -0.98 44.71
N PRO A 20 -28.42 -1.94 43.80
CA PRO A 20 -27.65 -1.63 42.61
C PRO A 20 -28.55 -0.73 41.75
N THR A 21 -28.24 0.57 41.72
CA THR A 21 -28.65 1.42 40.61
C THR A 21 -28.10 0.79 39.35
N THR A 22 -28.98 0.12 38.60
CA THR A 22 -28.77 -0.20 37.20
C THR A 22 -28.52 1.12 36.49
N ARG A 23 -27.25 1.48 36.30
CA ARG A 23 -26.88 2.41 35.24
C ARG A 23 -27.22 1.66 33.96
N LEU A 24 -28.36 2.01 33.35
CA LEU A 24 -28.50 1.86 31.92
C LEU A 24 -27.33 2.66 31.32
N SER A 25 -26.25 1.98 30.93
CA SER A 25 -25.34 2.57 29.97
C SER A 25 -26.16 2.72 28.70
N GLN A 26 -26.61 3.93 28.40
CA GLN A 26 -26.77 4.29 27.00
C GLN A 26 -25.38 4.09 26.40
N ALA A 27 -25.21 3.00 25.68
CA ALA A 27 -24.11 2.83 24.76
C ALA A 27 -24.23 4.00 23.77
N GLN A 28 -23.34 4.97 23.90
CA GLN A 28 -23.16 6.02 22.91
C GLN A 28 -22.35 5.38 21.79
N ASP A 29 -23.03 4.57 20.98
CA ASP A 29 -22.45 3.66 19.97
C ASP A 29 -22.14 4.37 18.64
N SER A 30 -21.68 5.62 18.70
CA SER A 30 -21.28 6.37 17.51
C SER A 30 -19.93 7.03 17.75
N SER A 31 -18.95 6.65 16.93
CA SER A 31 -17.67 7.34 16.84
C SER A 31 -17.87 8.72 16.20
N LEU A 32 -16.82 9.55 16.28
CA LEU A 32 -16.83 10.83 15.58
C LEU A 32 -16.61 10.58 14.07
N PRO A 33 -17.24 11.39 13.20
CA PRO A 33 -16.90 11.36 11.78
C PRO A 33 -15.41 11.57 11.56
N VAL A 34 -14.85 10.89 10.56
CA VAL A 34 -13.43 10.99 10.20
C VAL A 34 -13.32 11.24 8.71
N LYS A 35 -12.51 12.23 8.32
CA LYS A 35 -12.11 12.49 6.94
C LYS A 35 -10.62 12.25 6.75
N ILE A 36 -10.29 11.36 5.82
CA ILE A 36 -8.92 11.03 5.46
C ILE A 36 -8.73 11.40 4.00
N SER A 37 -7.70 12.18 3.69
CA SER A 37 -7.25 12.37 2.31
C SER A 37 -5.97 11.58 2.06
N TYR A 38 -5.68 11.26 0.81
CA TYR A 38 -4.47 10.53 0.46
C TYR A 38 -4.11 10.70 -1.01
N GLY A 39 -2.87 10.40 -1.35
CA GLY A 39 -2.39 10.42 -2.72
C GLY A 39 -0.90 10.10 -2.84
N SER A 40 -0.43 10.06 -4.08
CA SER A 40 0.94 9.74 -4.48
C SER A 40 1.32 10.46 -5.76
N CYS A 41 2.60 10.39 -6.11
CA CYS A 41 3.16 10.85 -7.36
C CYS A 41 2.95 12.34 -7.57
N THR A 42 3.72 13.14 -6.81
CA THR A 42 3.65 14.61 -6.85
C THR A 42 4.13 15.13 -8.19
N SER A 43 5.42 15.37 -8.39
CA SER A 43 6.00 15.93 -9.62
C SER A 43 7.42 15.44 -9.83
N TYR A 44 7.77 15.16 -11.09
CA TYR A 44 9.16 14.95 -11.53
C TYR A 44 10.02 16.21 -11.45
N SER A 45 9.40 17.36 -11.22
CA SER A 45 10.05 18.67 -11.19
C SER A 45 9.74 19.37 -9.86
N MET A 46 10.51 20.41 -9.55
CA MET A 46 10.24 21.23 -8.36
C MET A 46 9.21 22.32 -8.63
N GLU A 47 8.19 22.02 -9.42
CA GLU A 47 7.10 22.93 -9.74
C GLU A 47 6.15 23.16 -8.56
N GLN A 48 5.22 24.10 -8.73
CA GLN A 48 4.19 24.36 -7.73
C GLN A 48 3.20 23.19 -7.68
N LEU A 49 2.71 22.88 -6.48
CA LEU A 49 1.78 21.79 -6.22
C LEU A 49 0.43 22.36 -5.74
N PRO A 50 -0.35 23.01 -6.63
CA PRO A 50 -1.57 23.71 -6.24
C PRO A 50 -2.61 22.77 -5.61
N LEU A 51 -2.58 21.48 -5.95
CA LEU A 51 -3.45 20.44 -5.39
C LEU A 51 -3.37 20.35 -3.86
N LEU A 52 -2.18 20.57 -3.27
CA LEU A 52 -2.00 20.51 -1.82
C LEU A 52 -2.87 21.55 -1.08
N SER A 53 -3.07 22.72 -1.67
CA SER A 53 -3.95 23.76 -1.12
C SER A 53 -5.44 23.35 -1.17
N ARG A 54 -5.83 22.58 -2.18
CA ARG A 54 -7.20 22.07 -2.35
C ARG A 54 -7.49 20.96 -1.36
N ILE A 55 -6.54 20.07 -1.15
CA ILE A 55 -6.60 19.02 -0.13
C ILE A 55 -6.81 19.65 1.25
N THR A 56 -5.96 20.59 1.67
CA THR A 56 -6.10 21.23 2.98
C THR A 56 -7.38 22.07 3.11
N SER A 57 -7.86 22.69 2.02
CA SER A 57 -9.16 23.39 1.99
C SER A 57 -10.35 22.47 2.23
N SER A 58 -10.24 21.19 1.89
CA SER A 58 -11.25 20.17 2.21
C SER A 58 -11.31 19.80 3.70
N SER A 59 -10.37 20.32 4.50
CA SER A 59 -10.28 20.11 5.96
C SER A 59 -10.21 18.63 6.38
N PRO A 60 -9.26 17.83 5.87
CA PRO A 60 -9.07 16.44 6.31
C PRO A 60 -8.46 16.37 7.72
N ASP A 61 -8.78 15.30 8.44
CA ASP A 61 -8.22 14.99 9.77
C ASP A 61 -6.83 14.35 9.65
N TYR A 62 -6.61 13.58 8.58
CA TYR A 62 -5.37 12.89 8.25
C TYR A 62 -5.06 13.00 6.76
N PHE A 63 -3.77 12.96 6.43
CA PHE A 63 -3.31 12.71 5.06
C PHE A 63 -2.43 11.47 5.02
N ILE A 64 -2.67 10.56 4.07
CA ILE A 64 -1.85 9.37 3.84
C ILE A 64 -1.07 9.54 2.53
N TRP A 65 0.25 9.61 2.63
CA TRP A 65 1.14 9.46 1.49
C TRP A 65 1.22 7.98 1.10
N LEU A 66 0.98 7.70 -0.18
CA LEU A 66 1.06 6.36 -0.76
C LEU A 66 2.35 6.19 -1.59
N GLY A 67 3.38 6.97 -1.28
CA GLY A 67 4.63 7.02 -2.03
C GLY A 67 4.69 8.12 -3.08
N ASP A 68 5.83 8.16 -3.77
CA ASP A 68 6.27 9.20 -4.72
C ASP A 68 5.92 10.61 -4.26
N VAL A 69 6.30 10.92 -3.02
CA VAL A 69 6.24 12.27 -2.47
C VAL A 69 7.20 13.17 -3.23
N ILE A 70 8.37 12.65 -3.61
CA ILE A 70 9.41 13.33 -4.38
C ILE A 70 10.24 12.35 -5.20
N TYR A 71 10.71 12.79 -6.36
CA TYR A 71 11.50 12.01 -7.32
C TYR A 71 12.99 12.23 -7.11
N LEU A 72 13.62 11.43 -6.23
CA LEU A 72 15.01 11.64 -5.76
C LEU A 72 16.07 11.05 -6.69
N ASP A 73 15.69 10.14 -7.56
CA ASP A 73 16.59 9.50 -8.50
C ASP A 73 16.65 10.24 -9.84
N ASP A 74 15.60 10.96 -10.22
CA ASP A 74 15.54 11.74 -11.45
C ASP A 74 16.28 13.08 -11.37
N PRO A 75 16.79 13.57 -12.51
CA PRO A 75 17.32 14.92 -12.58
C PRO A 75 16.21 15.95 -12.38
N VAL A 76 16.54 17.04 -11.69
CA VAL A 76 15.62 18.16 -11.44
C VAL A 76 15.21 18.91 -12.71
N THR A 77 16.01 18.76 -13.77
CA THR A 77 15.76 19.40 -15.07
C THR A 77 15.16 18.38 -16.02
N ASP A 78 14.16 18.82 -16.80
CA ASP A 78 13.65 18.05 -17.93
C ASP A 78 14.76 17.82 -18.96
N CYS A 79 15.17 16.57 -19.08
CA CYS A 79 16.25 16.15 -19.96
C CYS A 79 15.77 15.69 -21.36
N GLU A 80 14.50 15.87 -21.71
CA GLU A 80 13.95 15.48 -23.02
C GLU A 80 14.45 16.39 -24.18
N SER A 81 15.13 17.52 -23.91
CA SER A 81 15.73 18.38 -24.97
C SER A 81 16.79 19.41 -24.50
N PRO A 82 17.95 19.59 -25.18
CA PRO A 82 19.00 18.63 -25.54
C PRO A 82 20.19 18.58 -24.54
N THR A 83 20.62 17.35 -24.23
CA THR A 83 21.95 16.72 -23.96
C THR A 83 23.22 17.49 -23.53
N TRP A 84 23.21 18.80 -23.27
CA TRP A 84 24.41 19.57 -22.87
C TRP A 84 24.37 20.09 -21.43
N ILE A 85 23.33 19.72 -20.68
CA ILE A 85 23.25 20.01 -19.24
C ILE A 85 23.99 18.89 -18.52
N GLU A 86 24.97 19.27 -17.69
CA GLU A 86 25.84 18.36 -16.94
C GLU A 86 25.01 17.35 -16.09
N ASP A 87 23.82 17.78 -15.62
CA ASP A 87 22.87 16.95 -14.87
C ASP A 87 22.29 15.76 -15.65
N CYS A 88 22.13 15.86 -16.97
CA CYS A 88 21.49 14.80 -17.78
C CYS A 88 22.48 13.71 -18.23
N GLY A 89 23.78 13.90 -17.99
CA GLY A 89 24.83 13.02 -18.50
C GLY A 89 25.28 11.91 -17.54
N CYS A 90 24.83 11.95 -16.28
CA CYS A 90 25.31 11.14 -15.15
C CYS A 90 26.85 11.16 -15.00
N SER A 91 27.39 11.98 -14.09
CA SER A 91 28.86 12.15 -13.91
C SER A 91 29.58 10.91 -13.35
N ASN A 92 28.84 9.87 -12.95
CA ASN A 92 29.32 8.53 -12.64
C ASN A 92 28.19 7.51 -12.86
N THR A 93 28.45 6.39 -13.55
CA THR A 93 27.45 5.33 -13.81
C THR A 93 27.48 4.20 -12.77
N ASP A 94 28.22 4.39 -11.68
CA ASP A 94 28.22 3.43 -10.57
C ASP A 94 26.83 3.39 -9.91
N PHE A 95 26.38 2.18 -9.57
CA PHE A 95 25.04 1.90 -9.03
C PHE A 95 23.91 2.37 -9.96
N ILE A 96 23.64 1.60 -11.04
CA ILE A 96 22.45 1.61 -11.92
C ILE A 96 21.96 2.97 -12.50
N ARG A 97 22.70 4.06 -12.28
CA ARG A 97 22.41 5.40 -12.81
C ARG A 97 22.36 5.36 -14.33
N ILE A 98 21.26 5.82 -14.89
CA ILE A 98 21.00 5.78 -16.34
C ILE A 98 20.84 7.21 -16.84
N PRO A 99 21.48 7.61 -17.95
CA PRO A 99 21.17 8.88 -18.57
C PRO A 99 19.98 8.74 -19.54
N PRO A 100 19.11 9.76 -19.66
CA PRO A 100 19.06 10.94 -18.82
C PRO A 100 18.26 10.74 -17.50
N HIS A 101 17.51 9.64 -17.35
CA HIS A 101 16.57 9.41 -16.25
C HIS A 101 17.18 8.54 -15.14
N SER A 102 16.89 8.84 -13.88
CA SER A 102 17.48 8.12 -12.73
C SER A 102 18.99 8.36 -12.52
N CYS A 103 19.57 9.49 -12.99
CA CYS A 103 21.00 9.82 -12.81
C CYS A 103 21.44 9.96 -11.33
N TYR A 104 20.49 10.22 -10.43
CA TYR A 104 20.71 10.39 -9.00
C TYR A 104 20.27 9.17 -8.18
N SER A 105 20.03 8.03 -8.83
CA SER A 105 19.78 6.75 -8.14
C SER A 105 20.86 6.48 -7.09
N GLY A 106 20.41 6.25 -5.84
CA GLY A 106 21.27 6.01 -4.69
C GLY A 106 22.14 7.19 -4.24
N ASP A 107 21.92 8.41 -4.76
CA ASP A 107 22.69 9.59 -4.38
C ASP A 107 22.11 10.28 -3.14
N ALA A 108 22.59 9.89 -1.95
CA ALA A 108 22.06 10.39 -0.69
C ALA A 108 22.30 11.90 -0.46
N GLU A 109 23.32 12.49 -1.08
CA GLU A 109 23.59 13.93 -0.95
C GLU A 109 22.64 14.75 -1.82
N HIS A 110 22.43 14.30 -3.06
CA HIS A 110 21.42 14.87 -3.93
C HIS A 110 20.04 14.77 -3.28
N ALA A 111 19.68 13.58 -2.80
CA ALA A 111 18.39 13.34 -2.16
C ALA A 111 18.13 14.28 -0.98
N ARG A 112 19.14 14.53 -0.12
CA ARG A 112 19.02 15.50 0.99
C ARG A 112 18.73 16.90 0.48
N THR A 113 19.46 17.35 -0.54
CA THR A 113 19.26 18.66 -1.15
C THR A 113 17.84 18.81 -1.71
N MET A 114 17.33 17.75 -2.34
CA MET A 114 15.98 17.71 -2.89
C MET A 114 14.91 17.80 -1.81
N TRP A 115 15.05 17.05 -0.71
CA TRP A 115 14.14 17.15 0.43
C TRP A 115 14.10 18.54 1.06
N GLU A 116 15.27 19.18 1.22
CA GLU A 116 15.36 20.56 1.72
C GLU A 116 14.61 21.53 0.81
N PHE A 117 14.85 21.46 -0.50
CA PHE A 117 14.13 22.32 -1.46
C PHE A 117 12.63 22.05 -1.45
N PHE A 118 12.23 20.78 -1.49
CA PHE A 118 10.82 20.39 -1.51
C PHE A 118 10.07 20.91 -0.29
N ARG A 119 10.68 20.78 0.89
CA ARG A 119 10.12 21.23 2.16
C ARG A 119 10.00 22.75 2.25
N ASP A 120 10.91 23.48 1.63
CA ASP A 120 10.91 24.94 1.59
C ASP A 120 9.95 25.51 0.54
N SER A 121 9.39 24.69 -0.36
CA SER A 121 8.40 25.14 -1.33
C SER A 121 7.13 25.65 -0.61
N PRO A 122 6.52 26.77 -1.06
CA PRO A 122 5.38 27.37 -0.36
C PRO A 122 4.19 26.44 -0.16
N ASP A 123 3.86 25.64 -1.18
CA ASP A 123 2.70 24.73 -1.15
C ASP A 123 2.93 23.58 -0.18
N VAL A 124 4.10 22.94 -0.21
CA VAL A 124 4.46 21.86 0.72
C VAL A 124 4.58 22.40 2.13
N ASN A 125 5.23 23.56 2.33
CA ASN A 125 5.35 24.16 3.64
C ASN A 125 3.97 24.44 4.27
N ALA A 126 3.05 25.04 3.51
CA ALA A 126 1.69 25.29 3.96
C ALA A 126 0.94 23.99 4.27
N PHE A 127 1.09 22.97 3.42
CA PHE A 127 0.50 21.66 3.60
C PHE A 127 0.96 20.98 4.88
N VAL A 128 2.28 20.95 5.14
CA VAL A 128 2.78 20.31 6.36
C VAL A 128 2.39 21.11 7.61
N ASN A 129 2.46 22.44 7.56
CA ASN A 129 2.03 23.28 8.68
C ASN A 129 0.54 23.06 9.04
N TYR A 130 -0.31 22.79 8.04
CA TYR A 130 -1.72 22.44 8.28
C TYR A 130 -1.82 21.18 9.15
N PHE A 131 -1.17 20.07 8.77
CA PHE A 131 -1.26 18.81 9.53
C PHE A 131 -0.54 18.85 10.88
N GLN A 132 0.59 19.55 10.99
CA GLN A 132 1.26 19.81 12.28
C GLN A 132 0.40 20.68 13.21
N GLY A 133 -0.50 21.51 12.65
CA GLY A 133 -1.42 22.34 13.40
C GLY A 133 -2.61 21.58 14.03
N ILE A 134 -2.90 20.37 13.56
CA ILE A 134 -4.02 19.55 14.07
C ILE A 134 -3.63 18.94 15.41
N LYS A 135 -4.14 19.51 16.51
CA LYS A 135 -3.90 19.02 17.88
C LYS A 135 -5.01 18.06 18.31
N THR A 136 -4.69 16.80 18.56
CA THR A 136 -5.62 15.84 19.20
C THR A 136 -4.91 14.96 20.24
N HIS A 137 -5.67 14.11 20.93
CA HIS A 137 -5.21 13.32 22.06
C HIS A 137 -4.76 11.88 21.71
N GLU A 138 -4.92 11.41 20.47
CA GLU A 138 -4.82 9.97 20.14
C GLU A 138 -3.68 9.57 19.18
N SER A 139 -3.17 10.46 18.30
CA SER A 139 -1.93 10.22 17.54
C SER A 139 -1.03 11.46 17.52
N ASP A 140 0.29 11.23 17.55
CA ASP A 140 1.30 12.30 17.65
C ASP A 140 1.50 13.07 16.32
N TYR A 141 1.09 12.50 15.18
CA TYR A 141 1.17 13.12 13.86
C TYR A 141 -0.02 12.72 12.96
N ARG A 142 -0.35 13.60 12.01
CA ARG A 142 -1.52 13.49 11.11
C ARG A 142 -1.19 13.33 9.63
N MET A 143 0.05 13.64 9.27
CA MET A 143 0.61 13.36 7.96
C MET A 143 1.35 12.04 8.05
N ILE A 144 0.71 10.97 7.58
CA ILE A 144 1.17 9.59 7.70
C ILE A 144 1.43 9.04 6.29
N GLY A 145 2.05 7.86 6.19
CA GLY A 145 2.26 7.25 4.88
C GLY A 145 3.51 6.40 4.77
N THR A 146 3.64 5.79 3.60
CA THR A 146 4.78 4.99 3.17
C THR A 146 5.45 5.64 1.97
N TYR A 147 6.69 5.25 1.68
CA TYR A 147 7.37 5.67 0.46
C TYR A 147 7.01 4.74 -0.71
N ASP A 148 7.38 5.17 -1.91
CA ASP A 148 7.53 4.27 -3.05
C ASP A 148 8.96 4.40 -3.63
N ASP A 149 9.23 3.88 -4.82
CA ASP A 149 10.56 3.69 -5.39
C ASP A 149 11.34 5.00 -5.59
N HIS A 150 10.66 6.07 -5.97
CA HIS A 150 11.26 7.38 -6.20
C HIS A 150 11.73 8.08 -4.90
N ASP A 151 10.93 8.00 -3.84
CA ASP A 151 11.32 8.45 -2.48
C ASP A 151 12.37 7.52 -1.85
N PHE A 152 12.34 6.24 -2.23
CA PHE A 152 13.33 5.24 -1.84
C PHE A 152 14.67 5.45 -2.56
N GLY A 153 14.71 6.34 -3.56
CA GLY A 153 15.94 6.79 -4.22
C GLY A 153 16.40 5.93 -5.38
N TRP A 154 15.51 5.07 -5.92
CA TRP A 154 15.80 4.25 -7.08
C TRP A 154 14.47 3.79 -7.70
N ASN A 155 14.14 4.25 -8.91
CA ASN A 155 13.00 3.77 -9.70
C ASN A 155 13.04 2.24 -9.95
N ASN A 156 11.95 1.55 -9.61
CA ASN A 156 11.82 0.10 -9.46
C ASN A 156 12.77 -0.49 -8.41
N GLY A 157 13.08 0.29 -7.39
CA GLY A 157 14.05 -0.03 -6.36
C GLY A 157 13.67 -1.26 -5.55
N ASN A 158 14.70 -1.91 -5.02
CA ASN A 158 14.56 -3.10 -4.21
C ASN A 158 15.60 -3.12 -3.08
N ARG A 159 15.68 -4.22 -2.33
CA ARG A 159 16.50 -4.35 -1.12
C ARG A 159 17.99 -3.98 -1.30
N ARG A 160 18.51 -3.98 -2.53
CA ARG A 160 19.91 -3.68 -2.88
C ARG A 160 20.25 -2.18 -2.95
N MET A 161 19.27 -1.31 -2.74
CA MET A 161 19.48 0.13 -2.67
C MET A 161 20.54 0.48 -1.59
N PRO A 162 21.66 1.13 -1.96
CA PRO A 162 22.76 1.47 -1.07
C PRO A 162 22.34 2.65 -0.20
N GLU A 163 22.74 2.63 1.06
CA GLU A 163 22.40 3.72 1.98
C GLU A 163 20.88 3.94 2.18
N LYS A 164 20.03 2.94 1.87
CA LYS A 164 18.56 3.02 2.04
C LYS A 164 18.09 3.47 3.42
N GLN A 165 18.88 3.24 4.47
CA GLN A 165 18.61 3.79 5.80
C GLN A 165 18.55 5.33 5.78
N MET A 166 19.45 6.00 5.05
CA MET A 166 19.47 7.47 4.96
C MET A 166 18.22 7.99 4.25
N PHE A 167 17.81 7.35 3.16
CA PHE A 167 16.57 7.68 2.43
C PHE A 167 15.34 7.51 3.31
N LYS A 168 15.27 6.40 4.04
CA LYS A 168 14.26 6.19 5.07
C LYS A 168 14.23 7.31 6.11
N GLU A 169 15.38 7.70 6.68
CA GLU A 169 15.38 8.78 7.69
C GLU A 169 14.90 10.11 7.10
N MET A 170 15.30 10.46 5.88
CA MET A 170 14.84 11.67 5.20
C MET A 170 13.32 11.67 4.97
N PHE A 171 12.77 10.53 4.54
CA PHE A 171 11.33 10.35 4.38
C PHE A 171 10.58 10.50 5.72
N LEU A 172 11.10 9.90 6.80
CA LEU A 172 10.50 10.01 8.14
C LEU A 172 10.63 11.43 8.73
N ASP A 173 11.70 12.16 8.39
CA ASP A 173 11.88 13.57 8.74
C ASP A 173 10.83 14.44 8.06
N PHE A 174 10.55 14.20 6.78
CA PHE A 174 9.51 14.90 6.04
C PHE A 174 8.12 14.71 6.69
N LEU A 175 7.80 13.47 7.06
CA LEU A 175 6.55 13.10 7.75
C LEU A 175 6.48 13.60 9.20
N ASP A 176 7.56 14.17 9.75
CA ASP A 176 7.67 14.59 11.15
C ASP A 176 7.41 13.43 12.14
N VAL A 177 7.87 12.22 11.79
CA VAL A 177 7.71 11.04 12.63
C VAL A 177 8.59 11.18 13.88
N PRO A 178 8.04 10.99 15.10
CA PRO A 178 8.78 11.15 16.35
C PRO A 178 10.05 10.29 16.44
N ASN A 179 11.10 10.86 17.05
CA ASN A 179 12.40 10.19 17.24
C ASN A 179 12.32 8.88 18.04
N ASP A 180 11.29 8.70 18.86
CA ASP A 180 11.05 7.48 19.64
C ASP A 180 10.13 6.47 18.96
N SER A 181 9.61 6.77 17.76
CA SER A 181 8.82 5.84 16.95
C SER A 181 9.61 4.56 16.64
N LYS A 182 8.88 3.44 16.59
CA LYS A 182 9.44 2.15 16.16
C LYS A 182 10.03 2.23 14.76
N ARG A 183 9.47 3.07 13.87
CA ARG A 183 9.97 3.28 12.50
C ARG A 183 11.41 3.77 12.48
N ARG A 184 11.82 4.61 13.43
CA ARG A 184 13.21 5.08 13.55
C ARG A 184 14.10 4.16 14.38
N ARG A 185 13.54 3.57 15.45
CA ARG A 185 14.36 2.91 16.48
C ARG A 185 14.63 1.43 16.23
N THR A 186 13.65 0.70 15.69
CA THR A 186 13.66 -0.77 15.74
C THR A 186 13.24 -1.45 14.46
N LEU A 187 12.38 -0.82 13.66
CA LEU A 187 12.01 -1.36 12.35
C LEU A 187 13.11 -1.02 11.35
N GLU A 188 13.40 -1.96 10.45
CA GLU A 188 14.34 -1.69 9.35
C GLU A 188 13.67 -0.90 8.23
N GLY A 189 12.46 -1.32 7.81
CA GLY A 189 11.60 -0.58 6.87
C GLY A 189 10.75 0.51 7.52
N VAL A 190 9.79 1.03 6.77
CA VAL A 190 8.89 2.12 7.16
C VAL A 190 7.45 1.68 7.48
N GLN A 191 7.17 0.38 7.47
CA GLN A 191 5.86 -0.18 7.76
C GLN A 191 5.33 0.24 9.15
N GLU A 192 4.01 0.35 9.29
CA GLU A 192 3.38 0.77 10.55
C GLU A 192 1.91 0.40 10.63
N HIS A 193 1.41 0.15 11.84
CA HIS A 193 -0.01 -0.02 12.15
C HIS A 193 -0.45 1.16 13.02
N LEU A 194 -1.51 1.85 12.58
CA LEU A 194 -2.05 3.01 13.27
C LEU A 194 -3.54 2.82 13.55
N LYS A 195 -3.94 3.19 14.77
CA LYS A 195 -5.35 3.38 15.10
C LYS A 195 -5.75 4.82 14.77
N ILE A 196 -6.58 4.98 13.75
CA ILE A 196 -7.05 6.29 13.26
C ILE A 196 -8.23 6.78 14.12
N SER A 197 -9.12 5.86 14.47
CA SER A 197 -10.23 6.03 15.43
C SER A 197 -10.60 4.68 16.05
N ASP A 198 -11.63 4.63 16.90
CA ASP A 198 -12.15 3.36 17.42
C ASP A 198 -12.68 2.40 16.33
N ASP A 199 -13.08 2.94 15.17
CA ASP A 199 -13.66 2.17 14.09
C ASP A 199 -12.72 1.97 12.89
N ILE A 200 -11.64 2.75 12.80
CA ILE A 200 -10.73 2.78 11.64
C ILE A 200 -9.30 2.48 12.09
N GLU A 201 -8.70 1.46 11.49
CA GLU A 201 -7.27 1.16 11.60
C GLU A 201 -6.61 1.15 10.22
N LEU A 202 -5.33 1.51 10.18
CA LEU A 202 -4.51 1.64 8.99
C LEU A 202 -3.23 0.81 9.10
N TRP A 203 -2.91 0.06 8.06
CA TRP A 203 -1.64 -0.63 7.87
C TRP A 203 -0.90 0.03 6.71
N LEU A 204 0.25 0.61 7.01
CA LEU A 204 1.21 1.11 6.02
C LEU A 204 2.16 -0.05 5.68
N LEU A 205 2.19 -0.45 4.41
CA LEU A 205 3.16 -1.43 3.92
C LEU A 205 4.48 -0.75 3.54
N ASP A 206 5.57 -1.51 3.56
CA ASP A 206 6.86 -1.14 2.97
C ASP A 206 7.21 -2.19 1.91
N GLU A 207 7.15 -1.76 0.65
CA GLU A 207 7.29 -2.62 -0.52
C GLU A 207 8.63 -2.44 -1.23
N ARG A 208 9.60 -1.75 -0.60
CA ARG A 208 10.92 -1.46 -1.19
C ARG A 208 12.08 -1.99 -0.34
N TRP A 209 11.94 -1.98 0.98
CA TRP A 209 13.04 -2.32 1.89
C TRP A 209 13.53 -3.76 1.74
N TYR A 210 12.59 -4.71 1.75
CA TYR A 210 12.89 -6.15 1.69
C TYR A 210 12.71 -6.74 0.30
N ARG A 211 12.11 -5.96 -0.60
CA ARG A 211 11.75 -6.37 -1.95
C ARG A 211 12.92 -7.06 -2.64
N ASP A 212 12.69 -8.23 -3.20
CA ASP A 212 13.61 -8.92 -4.07
C ASP A 212 13.79 -8.12 -5.37
N PRO A 213 14.88 -8.34 -6.11
CA PRO A 213 14.98 -7.82 -7.46
C PRO A 213 13.84 -8.36 -8.32
N MET A 214 13.15 -7.42 -8.98
CA MET A 214 12.00 -7.68 -9.84
C MET A 214 12.12 -8.97 -10.67
N PRO A 215 11.04 -9.77 -10.73
CA PRO A 215 10.88 -10.97 -11.56
C PRO A 215 10.27 -10.61 -12.95
N CYS A 216 9.87 -11.48 -13.89
CA CYS A 216 9.84 -12.94 -14.04
C CYS A 216 10.27 -13.29 -15.50
N GLU A 217 11.17 -14.25 -15.75
CA GLU A 217 11.47 -14.97 -17.02
C GLU A 217 11.50 -14.20 -18.38
N VAL A 218 10.42 -13.55 -18.79
CA VAL A 218 10.26 -12.69 -19.98
C VAL A 218 11.30 -11.58 -20.04
N ARG A 219 11.59 -10.99 -18.86
CA ARG A 219 12.61 -9.95 -18.75
C ARG A 219 14.01 -10.50 -18.94
N ARG A 220 14.27 -11.78 -18.64
CA ARG A 220 15.59 -12.40 -18.90
C ARG A 220 15.87 -12.43 -20.40
N ASP A 221 14.94 -12.96 -21.19
CA ASP A 221 15.11 -13.02 -22.64
C ASP A 221 15.13 -11.63 -23.29
N TRP A 222 14.27 -10.71 -22.84
CA TRP A 222 14.31 -9.33 -23.31
C TRP A 222 15.62 -8.63 -22.91
N CYS A 223 16.10 -8.79 -21.68
CA CYS A 223 17.38 -8.25 -21.24
C CYS A 223 18.53 -8.82 -22.08
N LEU A 224 18.63 -10.14 -22.19
CA LEU A 224 19.71 -10.80 -22.92
C LEU A 224 19.70 -10.47 -24.42
N ASN A 225 18.51 -10.39 -25.04
CA ASN A 225 18.39 -10.31 -26.50
C ASN A 225 18.05 -8.92 -27.04
N THR A 226 17.51 -8.01 -26.22
CA THR A 226 17.08 -6.66 -26.64
C THR A 226 17.87 -5.55 -25.96
N VAL A 227 18.09 -5.64 -24.65
CA VAL A 227 18.66 -4.53 -23.87
C VAL A 227 20.17 -4.62 -23.73
N LEU A 228 20.69 -5.75 -23.26
CA LEU A 228 22.14 -5.96 -23.04
C LEU A 228 22.98 -5.86 -24.30
N PRO A 229 22.48 -6.21 -25.51
CA PRO A 229 23.21 -5.95 -26.76
C PRO A 229 23.37 -4.45 -27.08
N ASN A 230 22.57 -3.57 -26.46
CA ASN A 230 22.61 -2.12 -26.66
C ASN A 230 22.91 -1.40 -25.33
N SER A 231 24.17 -1.04 -25.11
CA SER A 231 24.61 -0.31 -23.90
C SER A 231 24.00 1.08 -23.74
N ALA A 232 23.35 1.63 -24.77
CA ALA A 232 22.63 2.91 -24.70
C ALA A 232 21.13 2.75 -24.38
N HIS A 233 20.62 1.52 -24.20
CA HIS A 233 19.24 1.32 -23.81
C HIS A 233 19.00 1.84 -22.39
N ASN A 234 17.94 2.60 -22.18
CA ASN A 234 17.55 3.20 -20.89
C ASN A 234 17.18 2.19 -19.77
N LYS A 235 17.32 0.89 -20.02
CA LYS A 235 17.09 -0.18 -19.05
C LYS A 235 18.32 -1.10 -18.95
N HIS A 236 19.45 -0.71 -19.54
CA HIS A 236 20.66 -1.52 -19.59
C HIS A 236 21.24 -1.80 -18.20
N GLY A 237 21.41 -0.77 -17.36
CA GLY A 237 21.92 -0.94 -16.00
C GLY A 237 21.03 -1.86 -15.18
N TRP A 238 19.71 -1.68 -15.25
CA TRP A 238 18.74 -2.57 -14.62
C TRP A 238 18.84 -4.01 -15.12
N CYS A 239 18.93 -4.21 -16.45
CA CYS A 239 19.03 -5.55 -17.03
C CYS A 239 20.34 -6.25 -16.70
N ASP A 240 21.46 -5.53 -16.68
CA ASP A 240 22.76 -6.09 -16.32
C ASP A 240 22.75 -6.55 -14.87
N ASP A 241 22.21 -5.70 -14.01
CA ASP A 241 22.03 -5.98 -12.61
C ASP A 241 21.07 -7.15 -12.34
N TYR A 242 19.92 -7.21 -13.03
CA TYR A 242 18.99 -8.34 -12.98
C TYR A 242 19.65 -9.66 -13.42
N ILE A 243 20.45 -9.66 -14.49
CA ILE A 243 21.11 -10.87 -15.01
C ILE A 243 22.26 -11.32 -14.11
N ASN A 244 23.08 -10.39 -13.61
CA ASN A 244 24.32 -10.72 -12.90
C ASN A 244 24.13 -10.87 -11.38
N ASN A 245 23.16 -10.17 -10.79
CA ASN A 245 22.97 -10.12 -9.34
C ASN A 245 21.67 -10.77 -8.86
N GLY A 246 21.00 -11.52 -9.75
CA GLY A 246 19.91 -12.41 -9.40
C GLY A 246 18.53 -11.76 -9.48
N GLY A 247 17.88 -11.91 -10.62
CA GLY A 247 16.43 -11.84 -10.75
C GLY A 247 15.77 -12.97 -9.98
N CYS A 248 14.72 -12.65 -9.24
CA CYS A 248 14.18 -13.53 -8.23
C CYS A 248 13.49 -14.82 -8.76
N CYS A 249 13.28 -14.95 -10.07
CA CYS A 249 12.51 -16.02 -10.71
C CYS A 249 12.96 -17.44 -10.37
N GLU A 250 14.26 -17.66 -10.09
CA GLU A 250 14.76 -19.02 -9.80
C GLU A 250 14.15 -19.60 -8.52
N ALA A 251 13.82 -18.76 -7.53
CA ALA A 251 13.20 -19.20 -6.27
C ALA A 251 11.75 -19.67 -6.50
N ASP A 252 10.95 -18.84 -7.17
CA ASP A 252 9.58 -19.15 -7.55
C ASP A 252 9.52 -20.37 -8.48
N GLU A 253 10.39 -20.46 -9.49
CA GLU A 253 10.48 -21.61 -10.38
C GLU A 253 10.80 -22.90 -9.60
N LYS A 254 11.77 -22.87 -8.67
CA LYS A 254 12.12 -24.05 -7.86
C LYS A 254 10.96 -24.54 -7.02
N ILE A 255 10.18 -23.62 -6.43
CA ILE A 255 9.02 -23.99 -5.62
C ILE A 255 7.89 -24.47 -6.51
N TYR A 256 7.43 -23.66 -7.46
CA TYR A 256 6.21 -23.96 -8.21
C TYR A 256 6.43 -25.00 -9.30
N ASN A 257 7.49 -24.86 -10.10
CA ASN A 257 7.80 -25.82 -11.15
C ASN A 257 8.50 -27.08 -10.62
N GLY A 258 9.15 -27.00 -9.45
CA GLY A 258 9.84 -28.12 -8.81
C GLY A 258 9.02 -28.80 -7.71
N VAL A 259 8.86 -28.14 -6.56
CA VAL A 259 8.22 -28.73 -5.37
C VAL A 259 6.73 -28.96 -5.59
N CYS A 260 5.97 -27.92 -5.91
CA CYS A 260 4.51 -27.96 -5.96
C CYS A 260 3.95 -28.84 -7.09
N ASN A 261 4.56 -28.81 -8.27
CA ASN A 261 4.13 -29.67 -9.39
C ASN A 261 4.34 -31.17 -9.14
N ASN A 262 5.25 -31.53 -8.24
CA ASN A 262 5.58 -32.94 -7.95
C ASN A 262 5.07 -33.41 -6.59
N MET A 263 4.49 -32.52 -5.78
CA MET A 263 3.97 -32.82 -4.45
C MET A 263 2.47 -33.15 -4.50
N SER A 264 2.07 -34.23 -3.83
CA SER A 264 0.65 -34.58 -3.69
C SER A 264 -0.06 -33.57 -2.79
N GLN A 265 -1.32 -33.23 -3.07
CA GLN A 265 -2.14 -32.41 -2.17
C GLN A 265 -2.42 -33.10 -0.82
N ASP A 266 -2.30 -34.43 -0.77
CA ASP A 266 -2.40 -35.21 0.48
C ASP A 266 -1.11 -35.15 1.33
N ASP A 267 -0.03 -34.56 0.82
CA ASP A 267 1.21 -34.37 1.56
C ASP A 267 1.04 -33.24 2.60
N GLU A 268 1.43 -33.50 3.85
CA GLU A 268 1.34 -32.51 4.94
C GLU A 268 2.17 -31.24 4.64
N LEU A 269 3.18 -31.34 3.78
CA LEU A 269 4.01 -30.21 3.36
C LEU A 269 3.38 -29.39 2.23
N TYR A 270 2.35 -29.89 1.55
CA TYR A 270 1.75 -29.20 0.40
C TYR A 270 1.18 -27.84 0.80
N PHE A 271 0.41 -27.81 1.89
CA PHE A 271 -0.25 -26.58 2.34
C PHE A 271 0.73 -25.45 2.68
N PRO A 272 1.74 -25.65 3.56
CA PRO A 272 2.71 -24.58 3.85
C PRO A 272 3.61 -24.22 2.66
N ALA A 273 3.74 -25.09 1.65
CA ALA A 273 4.62 -24.88 0.49
C ALA A 273 3.95 -24.21 -0.71
N CYS A 274 2.72 -24.61 -1.00
CA CYS A 274 2.12 -24.46 -2.32
C CYS A 274 0.73 -23.82 -2.25
N ASP A 275 0.06 -23.89 -1.10
CA ASP A 275 -1.25 -23.30 -0.90
C ASP A 275 -1.11 -21.89 -0.32
N HIS A 276 -1.25 -20.88 -1.17
CA HIS A 276 -1.18 -19.47 -0.79
C HIS A 276 -2.29 -19.02 0.15
N THR A 277 -3.32 -19.84 0.37
CA THR A 277 -4.39 -19.57 1.35
C THR A 277 -4.04 -20.06 2.75
N HIS A 278 -3.01 -20.90 2.88
CA HIS A 278 -2.64 -21.51 4.16
C HIS A 278 -1.89 -20.53 5.07
N ALA A 279 -2.20 -20.56 6.36
CA ALA A 279 -1.60 -19.64 7.35
C ALA A 279 -0.08 -19.77 7.51
N ASP A 280 0.48 -20.91 7.11
CA ASP A 280 1.93 -21.18 7.16
C ASP A 280 2.64 -21.00 5.81
N PHE A 281 1.93 -20.52 4.79
CA PHE A 281 2.47 -20.31 3.46
C PHE A 281 3.70 -19.37 3.45
N GLY A 282 4.85 -19.88 3.01
CA GLY A 282 6.12 -19.13 2.94
C GLY A 282 6.89 -18.98 4.26
N LYS A 283 6.42 -19.60 5.36
CA LYS A 283 7.14 -19.55 6.64
C LYS A 283 8.41 -20.38 6.69
N TYR A 284 8.50 -21.41 5.85
CA TYR A 284 9.57 -22.41 5.90
C TYR A 284 10.32 -22.48 4.58
N ASN A 285 11.60 -22.84 4.65
CA ASN A 285 12.36 -23.26 3.46
C ASN A 285 12.03 -24.71 3.14
N PHE A 286 12.02 -25.04 1.85
CA PHE A 286 11.87 -26.40 1.37
C PHE A 286 13.22 -26.91 0.90
N LEU A 287 13.87 -27.71 1.74
CA LEU A 287 15.19 -28.27 1.47
C LEU A 287 15.04 -29.70 0.92
N PRO A 288 15.92 -30.16 0.03
CA PRO A 288 15.96 -31.58 -0.35
C PRO A 288 16.08 -32.47 0.89
N ASN A 289 15.30 -33.55 0.93
CA ASN A 289 15.42 -34.56 1.97
C ASN A 289 16.76 -35.33 1.84
N ALA A 290 17.15 -36.09 2.86
CA ALA A 290 18.44 -36.80 2.87
C ALA A 290 18.61 -37.84 1.73
N ALA A 291 17.50 -38.26 1.11
CA ALA A 291 17.50 -39.19 -0.02
C ALA A 291 17.48 -38.48 -1.40
N ASN A 292 17.37 -37.14 -1.43
CA ASN A 292 17.18 -36.30 -2.62
C ASN A 292 15.99 -36.72 -3.49
N ASP A 293 14.95 -37.31 -2.89
CA ASP A 293 13.72 -37.75 -3.58
C ASP A 293 12.45 -37.04 -3.09
N GLY A 294 12.61 -36.02 -2.24
CA GLY A 294 11.54 -35.19 -1.71
C GLY A 294 12.09 -33.96 -0.99
N VAL A 295 11.23 -33.23 -0.27
CA VAL A 295 11.63 -32.04 0.51
C VAL A 295 11.30 -32.19 2.00
N VAL A 296 12.02 -31.45 2.84
CA VAL A 296 11.77 -31.28 4.27
C VAL A 296 11.70 -29.79 4.61
N LEU A 297 10.98 -29.46 5.68
CA LEU A 297 10.98 -28.10 6.23
C LEU A 297 12.34 -27.80 6.86
N GLY A 298 12.99 -26.77 6.36
CA GLY A 298 14.11 -26.10 7.01
C GLY A 298 13.65 -24.79 7.64
N GLU A 299 14.21 -24.46 8.80
CA GLU A 299 14.20 -23.06 9.22
C GLU A 299 14.93 -22.24 8.17
N ALA A 300 14.34 -21.12 7.83
CA ALA A 300 14.78 -20.25 6.76
C ALA A 300 15.22 -18.93 7.38
N GLU A 301 16.31 -18.32 6.91
CA GLU A 301 16.61 -16.93 7.27
C GLU A 301 15.82 -15.95 6.38
N ASP A 302 15.66 -16.27 5.10
CA ASP A 302 14.90 -15.49 4.10
C ASP A 302 13.61 -16.19 3.65
N GLU A 303 12.72 -15.46 2.96
CA GLU A 303 11.54 -16.00 2.28
C GLU A 303 11.94 -17.02 1.19
N PRO A 304 11.19 -18.12 1.01
CA PRO A 304 11.55 -19.15 0.05
C PRO A 304 11.20 -18.76 -1.39
N PHE A 305 10.42 -17.69 -1.58
CA PHE A 305 9.96 -17.15 -2.86
C PHE A 305 10.27 -15.65 -2.99
N CYS A 306 9.94 -15.07 -4.14
CA CYS A 306 10.10 -13.65 -4.38
C CYS A 306 9.18 -12.80 -3.53
N SER A 307 9.80 -11.96 -2.70
CA SER A 307 9.08 -11.17 -1.73
C SER A 307 9.17 -9.68 -2.07
N MET A 308 8.10 -8.95 -1.79
CA MET A 308 8.01 -7.51 -1.71
C MET A 308 8.14 -7.05 -0.27
N LEU A 309 7.49 -7.76 0.66
CA LEU A 309 7.39 -7.32 2.06
C LEU A 309 8.48 -7.86 2.97
N GLY A 310 9.07 -9.00 2.64
CA GLY A 310 9.92 -9.81 3.51
C GLY A 310 9.15 -10.48 4.66
N ARG A 311 9.71 -11.55 5.20
CA ARG A 311 9.04 -12.38 6.23
C ARG A 311 8.51 -11.62 7.43
N ASN A 312 9.36 -10.80 8.04
CA ASN A 312 9.01 -10.12 9.29
C ASN A 312 7.77 -9.24 9.10
N GLN A 313 7.65 -8.59 7.94
CA GLN A 313 6.50 -7.77 7.62
C GLN A 313 5.27 -8.61 7.29
N ARG A 314 5.43 -9.74 6.58
CA ARG A 314 4.31 -10.67 6.30
C ARG A 314 3.70 -11.22 7.58
N GLU A 315 4.54 -11.66 8.52
CA GLU A 315 4.11 -12.16 9.83
C GLU A 315 3.41 -11.07 10.64
N TRP A 316 4.02 -9.88 10.69
CA TRP A 316 3.43 -8.70 11.34
C TRP A 316 2.06 -8.35 10.75
N LEU A 317 1.93 -8.28 9.43
CA LEU A 317 0.68 -7.93 8.75
C LEU A 317 -0.39 -8.98 9.03
N THR A 318 -0.04 -10.27 8.91
CA THR A 318 -0.95 -11.39 9.19
C THR A 318 -1.49 -11.33 10.61
N THR A 319 -0.60 -11.16 11.59
CA THR A 319 -0.99 -11.18 13.00
C THR A 319 -1.81 -9.95 13.36
N THR A 320 -1.35 -8.75 12.97
CA THR A 320 -2.03 -7.51 13.38
C THR A 320 -3.38 -7.31 12.70
N LEU A 321 -3.55 -7.73 11.43
CA LEU A 321 -4.87 -7.71 10.78
C LEU A 321 -5.86 -8.68 11.46
N ALA A 322 -5.41 -9.89 11.81
CA ALA A 322 -6.24 -10.90 12.46
C ALA A 322 -6.61 -10.53 13.92
N GLU A 323 -5.78 -9.77 14.61
CA GLU A 323 -6.04 -9.27 15.98
C GLU A 323 -7.00 -8.05 16.00
N SER A 324 -7.15 -7.37 14.86
CA SER A 324 -7.93 -6.12 14.78
C SER A 324 -9.44 -6.35 14.78
N ASN A 325 -10.12 -5.63 15.67
CA ASN A 325 -11.58 -5.58 15.74
C ASN A 325 -12.16 -4.30 15.11
N ALA A 326 -11.34 -3.51 14.41
CA ALA A 326 -11.81 -2.31 13.73
C ALA A 326 -12.84 -2.66 12.65
N LYS A 327 -13.87 -1.81 12.51
CA LYS A 327 -14.92 -1.96 11.48
C LYS A 327 -14.36 -1.71 10.09
N ILE A 328 -13.44 -0.77 9.98
CA ILE A 328 -12.82 -0.36 8.72
C ILE A 328 -11.32 -0.59 8.86
N LYS A 329 -10.79 -1.43 7.96
CA LYS A 329 -9.36 -1.71 7.85
C LYS A 329 -8.86 -1.12 6.55
N LEU A 330 -7.88 -0.23 6.62
CA LEU A 330 -7.24 0.38 5.46
C LEU A 330 -5.85 -0.21 5.30
N VAL A 331 -5.47 -0.61 4.10
CA VAL A 331 -4.12 -1.07 3.77
C VAL A 331 -3.55 -0.11 2.73
N ALA A 332 -2.55 0.67 3.12
CA ALA A 332 -1.85 1.58 2.22
C ALA A 332 -0.66 0.84 1.59
N SER A 333 -0.69 0.75 0.27
CA SER A 333 0.31 0.09 -0.56
C SER A 333 0.97 1.14 -1.46
N GLY A 334 2.29 1.13 -1.56
CA GLY A 334 2.99 2.00 -2.52
C GLY A 334 2.71 1.54 -3.95
N SER A 335 2.94 0.25 -4.19
CA SER A 335 2.71 -0.38 -5.48
C SER A 335 1.27 -0.88 -5.66
N VAL A 336 0.92 -1.18 -6.91
CA VAL A 336 -0.46 -1.53 -7.30
C VAL A 336 -0.76 -3.00 -7.06
N LEU A 337 -1.75 -3.31 -6.21
CA LEU A 337 -2.13 -4.70 -5.91
C LEU A 337 -2.94 -5.35 -7.04
N LEU A 338 -3.99 -4.65 -7.49
CA LEU A 338 -4.86 -5.06 -8.60
C LEU A 338 -4.46 -4.28 -9.85
N ALA A 339 -3.36 -4.73 -10.45
CA ALA A 339 -2.83 -4.15 -11.68
C ALA A 339 -3.69 -4.51 -12.90
N GLN A 340 -3.31 -3.98 -14.07
CA GLN A 340 -3.93 -4.29 -15.36
C GLN A 340 -2.91 -5.03 -16.25
N PRO A 341 -2.61 -6.32 -15.99
CA PRO A 341 -1.56 -7.07 -16.67
C PRO A 341 -1.74 -7.14 -18.19
N ASN A 342 -2.96 -6.95 -18.69
CA ASN A 342 -3.28 -6.97 -20.12
C ASN A 342 -3.14 -5.62 -20.82
N TRP A 343 -2.73 -4.55 -20.13
CA TRP A 343 -2.60 -3.20 -20.70
C TRP A 343 -1.70 -3.18 -21.96
N SER A 344 -0.66 -4.01 -22.00
CA SER A 344 0.27 -4.09 -23.14
C SER A 344 0.03 -5.28 -24.08
N GLY A 345 -1.10 -5.99 -23.98
CA GLY A 345 -1.42 -7.13 -24.85
C GLY A 345 -0.47 -8.34 -24.73
N ASN A 346 0.32 -8.42 -23.66
CA ASN A 346 1.23 -9.53 -23.40
C ASN A 346 0.62 -10.46 -22.36
N GLU A 347 -0.25 -11.38 -22.80
CA GLU A 347 -0.81 -12.41 -21.95
C GLU A 347 0.31 -13.17 -21.22
N GLY A 348 0.32 -13.09 -19.89
CA GLY A 348 1.25 -13.84 -19.05
C GLY A 348 2.63 -13.22 -18.82
N HIS A 349 2.83 -11.93 -19.11
CA HIS A 349 4.08 -11.23 -18.83
C HIS A 349 3.85 -10.03 -17.91
N CYS A 350 4.58 -9.93 -16.79
CA CYS A 350 4.51 -8.76 -15.93
C CYS A 350 5.39 -7.63 -16.51
N SER A 351 4.77 -6.50 -16.87
CA SER A 351 5.42 -5.39 -17.59
C SER A 351 5.76 -4.20 -16.69
N SER A 352 5.20 -4.14 -15.49
CA SER A 352 5.24 -2.97 -14.60
C SER A 352 5.77 -3.30 -13.20
N ASP A 353 6.01 -2.28 -12.37
CA ASP A 353 6.69 -2.37 -11.07
C ASP A 353 5.81 -2.82 -9.89
N ASP A 354 4.83 -3.68 -10.15
CA ASP A 354 3.72 -3.91 -9.23
C ASP A 354 3.66 -5.35 -8.70
N TRP A 355 2.60 -5.63 -7.94
CA TRP A 355 2.38 -6.93 -7.32
C TRP A 355 2.19 -8.08 -8.33
N ASP A 356 1.76 -7.83 -9.58
CA ASP A 356 1.65 -8.88 -10.62
C ASP A 356 2.99 -9.48 -11.02
N CYS A 357 4.10 -8.78 -10.74
CA CYS A 357 5.41 -9.37 -10.86
C CYS A 357 5.70 -10.34 -9.71
N TYR A 358 5.20 -10.10 -8.51
CA TYR A 358 5.42 -10.96 -7.33
C TYR A 358 4.21 -11.86 -7.08
N ARG A 359 3.72 -12.54 -8.12
CA ARG A 359 2.42 -13.25 -8.14
C ARG A 359 2.20 -14.18 -6.97
N VAL A 360 3.26 -14.86 -6.54
CA VAL A 360 3.22 -15.79 -5.41
C VAL A 360 2.80 -15.07 -4.14
N GLU A 361 3.48 -13.97 -3.82
CA GLU A 361 3.21 -13.18 -2.63
C GLU A 361 1.94 -12.33 -2.79
N GLN A 362 1.65 -11.82 -3.99
CA GLN A 362 0.39 -11.14 -4.30
C GLN A 362 -0.81 -12.03 -3.98
N LYS A 363 -0.82 -13.29 -4.43
CA LYS A 363 -1.88 -14.24 -4.12
C LYS A 363 -2.04 -14.47 -2.63
N TRP A 364 -0.93 -14.58 -1.91
CA TRP A 364 -0.96 -14.66 -0.45
C TRP A 364 -1.61 -13.43 0.18
N LEU A 365 -1.19 -12.22 -0.22
CA LEU A 365 -1.76 -10.99 0.33
C LEU A 365 -3.25 -10.90 0.02
N MET A 366 -3.65 -11.17 -1.22
CA MET A 366 -5.06 -11.16 -1.64
C MET A 366 -5.91 -12.15 -0.84
N ASN A 367 -5.39 -13.35 -0.56
CA ASN A 367 -6.10 -14.34 0.25
C ASN A 367 -6.12 -13.97 1.73
N LEU A 368 -5.06 -13.37 2.27
CA LEU A 368 -5.05 -12.81 3.62
C LEU A 368 -6.14 -11.73 3.77
N LEU A 369 -6.17 -10.76 2.85
CA LEU A 369 -7.12 -9.65 2.87
C LEU A 369 -8.57 -10.09 2.70
N THR A 370 -8.82 -11.23 2.08
CA THR A 370 -10.18 -11.77 1.90
C THR A 370 -10.57 -12.83 2.93
N SER A 371 -9.67 -13.17 3.86
CA SER A 371 -9.91 -14.21 4.85
C SER A 371 -10.96 -13.80 5.89
N GLU A 372 -11.75 -14.78 6.36
CA GLU A 372 -12.73 -14.57 7.43
C GLU A 372 -12.08 -14.07 8.74
N GLY A 373 -10.84 -14.49 9.01
CA GLY A 373 -10.09 -14.04 10.18
C GLY A 373 -9.82 -12.53 10.17
N VAL A 374 -9.54 -11.95 9.00
CA VAL A 374 -9.28 -10.51 8.83
C VAL A 374 -10.58 -9.71 8.74
N ALA A 375 -11.60 -10.23 8.07
CA ALA A 375 -12.93 -9.61 8.05
C ALA A 375 -13.54 -9.51 9.46
N GLY A 376 -13.24 -10.51 10.31
CA GLY A 376 -13.70 -10.60 11.68
C GLY A 376 -15.23 -10.60 11.78
N SER A 377 -15.76 -10.14 12.91
CA SER A 377 -17.21 -10.13 13.15
C SER A 377 -17.99 -9.12 12.31
N THR A 378 -17.31 -8.18 11.66
CA THR A 378 -17.97 -7.13 10.86
C THR A 378 -18.27 -7.56 9.44
N GLY A 379 -17.53 -8.56 8.93
CA GLY A 379 -17.60 -8.98 7.52
C GLY A 379 -16.98 -7.98 6.54
N CYS A 380 -16.49 -6.83 7.01
CA CYS A 380 -15.83 -5.83 6.19
C CYS A 380 -14.42 -6.29 5.82
N GLN A 381 -14.19 -6.51 4.53
CA GLN A 381 -12.85 -6.76 4.02
C GLN A 381 -12.02 -5.46 4.03
N PRO A 382 -10.68 -5.55 4.18
CA PRO A 382 -9.81 -4.38 4.09
C PRO A 382 -9.92 -3.68 2.74
N ILE A 383 -9.80 -2.36 2.76
CA ILE A 383 -9.73 -1.52 1.56
C ILE A 383 -8.27 -1.18 1.30
N VAL A 384 -7.82 -1.41 0.07
CA VAL A 384 -6.46 -1.10 -0.38
C VAL A 384 -6.43 0.31 -0.96
N LEU A 385 -5.49 1.13 -0.48
CA LEU A 385 -5.19 2.46 -1.02
C LEU A 385 -3.85 2.37 -1.74
N THR A 386 -3.74 2.83 -2.98
CA THR A 386 -2.51 2.67 -3.78
C THR A 386 -2.15 3.89 -4.64
N GLY A 387 -0.89 3.91 -5.11
CA GLY A 387 -0.28 4.96 -5.93
C GLY A 387 0.30 4.48 -7.26
N ASP A 388 1.54 4.90 -7.56
CA ASP A 388 2.44 4.45 -8.64
C ASP A 388 2.04 4.81 -10.09
N TYR A 389 0.86 4.43 -10.56
CA TYR A 389 0.55 4.46 -12.01
C TYR A 389 0.18 5.81 -12.63
N HIS A 390 0.20 6.89 -11.84
CA HIS A 390 -0.11 8.26 -12.23
C HIS A 390 -1.53 8.50 -12.80
N PHE A 391 -2.50 7.72 -12.35
CA PHE A 391 -3.92 8.00 -12.58
C PHE A 391 -4.77 7.63 -11.35
N GLY A 392 -6.03 8.08 -11.33
CA GLY A 392 -7.00 7.75 -10.28
C GLY A 392 -7.97 6.64 -10.70
N ASP A 393 -8.25 5.67 -9.84
CA ASP A 393 -9.10 4.52 -10.18
C ASP A 393 -9.68 3.76 -8.97
N ILE A 394 -10.88 3.17 -9.09
CA ILE A 394 -11.50 2.28 -8.09
C ILE A 394 -11.73 0.90 -8.71
N LYS A 395 -10.99 -0.12 -8.26
CA LYS A 395 -11.10 -1.51 -8.72
C LYS A 395 -11.69 -2.43 -7.66
N THR A 396 -12.22 -3.55 -8.13
CA THR A 396 -12.74 -4.62 -7.29
C THR A 396 -12.48 -5.98 -7.91
N ALA A 397 -11.85 -6.85 -7.13
CA ALA A 397 -11.73 -8.27 -7.45
C ALA A 397 -12.53 -9.05 -6.42
N CYS A 398 -13.43 -9.93 -6.86
CA CYS A 398 -14.29 -10.73 -5.99
C CYS A 398 -14.06 -12.21 -6.22
N ALA A 399 -14.08 -13.00 -5.14
CA ALA A 399 -13.96 -14.45 -5.25
C ALA A 399 -15.09 -15.06 -6.08
N GLY A 400 -14.76 -16.00 -6.95
CA GLY A 400 -15.73 -16.75 -7.76
C GLY A 400 -16.31 -16.00 -8.97
N THR A 401 -15.73 -14.85 -9.35
CA THR A 401 -16.01 -14.20 -10.63
C THR A 401 -15.04 -14.69 -11.72
N ASP A 402 -15.46 -14.63 -12.98
CA ASP A 402 -14.59 -14.90 -14.15
C ASP A 402 -13.72 -13.68 -14.52
N THR A 403 -13.75 -12.61 -13.72
CA THR A 403 -12.90 -11.42 -13.93
C THR A 403 -11.45 -11.72 -13.58
N LEU A 404 -10.54 -10.81 -13.97
CA LEU A 404 -9.15 -10.90 -13.55
C LEU A 404 -9.04 -11.06 -12.01
N TYR A 405 -8.09 -11.88 -11.56
CA TYR A 405 -7.87 -12.28 -10.16
C TYR A 405 -8.99 -13.05 -9.43
N GLY A 406 -10.25 -13.00 -9.91
CA GLY A 406 -11.39 -13.67 -9.28
C GLY A 406 -11.21 -15.18 -9.08
N PRO A 407 -10.65 -15.93 -10.05
CA PRO A 407 -10.35 -17.35 -9.89
C PRO A 407 -9.23 -17.67 -8.90
N GLU A 408 -8.41 -16.69 -8.51
CA GLU A 408 -7.27 -16.86 -7.61
C GLU A 408 -7.62 -16.59 -6.13
N LEU A 409 -8.80 -16.00 -5.89
CA LEU A 409 -9.34 -15.76 -4.55
C LEU A 409 -10.12 -16.99 -4.07
N GLY A 410 -9.77 -17.50 -2.89
CA GLY A 410 -10.42 -18.68 -2.30
C GLY A 410 -11.94 -18.50 -2.10
N ILE A 411 -12.71 -19.55 -2.41
CA ILE A 411 -14.16 -19.62 -2.20
C ILE A 411 -14.43 -20.54 -1.00
N ASP A 412 -14.66 -19.97 0.19
CA ASP A 412 -15.23 -20.76 1.28
C ASP A 412 -16.74 -20.92 1.09
N SER A 413 -17.25 -22.09 1.49
CA SER A 413 -18.66 -22.49 1.40
C SER A 413 -19.56 -21.72 2.38
N GLY A 414 -19.75 -20.40 2.16
CA GLY A 414 -20.45 -19.53 3.11
C GLY A 414 -20.87 -18.16 2.56
N SER A 415 -21.52 -18.11 1.40
CA SER A 415 -22.45 -17.07 0.88
C SER A 415 -22.18 -15.55 0.98
N ASN A 416 -21.07 -15.05 1.53
CA ASN A 416 -20.73 -13.62 1.46
C ASN A 416 -19.72 -13.38 0.34
N GLU A 417 -20.00 -12.40 -0.51
CA GLU A 417 -19.11 -11.97 -1.59
C GLU A 417 -17.83 -11.41 -0.96
N ARG A 418 -16.70 -12.12 -1.12
CA ARG A 418 -15.39 -11.68 -0.63
C ARG A 418 -14.71 -10.88 -1.73
N CYS A 419 -14.72 -9.56 -1.58
CA CYS A 419 -14.13 -8.65 -2.54
C CYS A 419 -13.01 -7.83 -1.92
N ILE A 420 -11.95 -7.62 -2.69
CA ILE A 420 -10.94 -6.59 -2.44
C ILE A 420 -11.40 -5.33 -3.15
N ILE A 421 -11.46 -4.22 -2.43
CA ILE A 421 -11.65 -2.89 -3.02
C ILE A 421 -10.29 -2.19 -3.01
N GLN A 422 -9.82 -1.78 -4.17
CA GLN A 422 -8.64 -0.95 -4.32
C GLN A 422 -9.05 0.44 -4.81
N HIS A 423 -8.58 1.50 -4.18
CA HIS A 423 -8.68 2.87 -4.71
C HIS A 423 -7.28 3.44 -4.92
N MET A 424 -6.94 3.65 -6.17
CA MET A 424 -5.75 4.34 -6.61
C MET A 424 -5.97 5.85 -6.65
N ALA A 425 -5.06 6.58 -6.03
CA ALA A 425 -4.97 8.04 -6.11
C ALA A 425 -3.53 8.41 -6.44
N SER A 426 -3.22 8.38 -7.74
CA SER A 426 -1.87 8.55 -8.26
C SER A 426 -1.88 9.63 -9.35
N GLY A 427 -0.93 10.55 -9.29
CA GLY A 427 -0.86 11.71 -10.20
C GLY A 427 -1.41 12.97 -9.53
N MET A 428 -0.67 13.50 -8.57
CA MET A 428 -1.03 14.73 -7.86
C MET A 428 -0.51 16.03 -8.51
N SER A 429 0.12 15.93 -9.68
CA SER A 429 0.46 17.08 -10.52
C SER A 429 0.26 16.79 -12.00
N HIS A 430 0.44 17.82 -12.83
CA HIS A 430 0.39 17.72 -14.28
C HIS A 430 1.63 17.05 -14.90
N THR A 431 2.75 16.96 -14.17
CA THR A 431 3.97 16.30 -14.69
C THR A 431 3.94 14.79 -14.46
N THR A 432 3.18 14.31 -13.47
CA THR A 432 3.01 12.88 -13.22
C THR A 432 1.75 12.36 -13.88
N ALA A 433 0.60 13.03 -13.72
CA ALA A 433 -0.70 12.57 -14.21
C ALA A 433 -0.65 12.21 -15.70
N THR A 434 -0.99 10.96 -16.03
CA THR A 434 -0.79 10.43 -17.38
C THR A 434 -1.99 10.70 -18.26
N THR A 435 -1.88 11.70 -19.15
CA THR A 435 -2.93 12.01 -20.13
C THR A 435 -2.94 11.01 -21.28
N TYR A 436 -4.01 10.21 -21.37
CA TYR A 436 -4.32 9.37 -22.53
C TYR A 436 -5.65 9.81 -23.16
N TYR A 437 -5.72 9.78 -24.50
CA TYR A 437 -6.89 10.23 -25.27
C TYR A 437 -7.66 9.06 -25.90
N ASP A 438 -8.07 8.06 -25.10
CA ASP A 438 -8.84 6.92 -25.62
C ASP A 438 -10.36 7.04 -25.36
N CYS A 439 -10.78 8.14 -24.75
CA CYS A 439 -12.17 8.46 -24.44
C CYS A 439 -12.60 9.78 -25.09
N ASP A 440 -13.91 9.95 -25.30
CA ASP A 440 -14.51 11.23 -25.74
C ASP A 440 -14.51 12.30 -24.62
N HIS A 441 -13.58 12.20 -23.66
CA HIS A 441 -13.32 13.15 -22.59
C HIS A 441 -11.81 13.16 -22.28
N PRO A 442 -11.15 14.33 -22.20
CA PRO A 442 -9.68 14.41 -22.06
C PRO A 442 -9.15 13.82 -20.75
N ASP A 443 -9.97 13.86 -19.70
CA ASP A 443 -9.57 13.45 -18.35
C ASP A 443 -9.94 11.99 -18.00
N PHE A 444 -10.40 11.21 -18.99
CA PHE A 444 -10.73 9.80 -18.78
C PHE A 444 -10.03 8.85 -19.74
N LEU A 445 -9.76 7.65 -19.24
CA LEU A 445 -9.19 6.55 -20.00
C LEU A 445 -10.05 5.28 -19.88
N LYS A 446 -9.99 4.48 -20.94
CA LYS A 446 -10.73 3.22 -21.06
C LYS A 446 -10.15 2.12 -20.18
N ASP A 447 -10.99 1.49 -19.35
CA ASP A 447 -10.63 0.28 -18.62
C ASP A 447 -10.86 -0.98 -19.48
N HIS A 448 -9.83 -1.82 -19.55
CA HIS A 448 -9.86 -3.12 -20.22
C HIS A 448 -9.78 -4.31 -19.26
N SER A 449 -9.68 -4.07 -17.95
CA SER A 449 -9.46 -5.13 -16.95
C SER A 449 -10.75 -5.85 -16.54
N GLY A 450 -11.90 -5.19 -16.64
CA GLY A 450 -13.17 -5.74 -16.16
C GLY A 450 -13.25 -5.83 -14.63
N LEU A 451 -12.31 -5.21 -13.91
CA LEU A 451 -12.27 -5.14 -12.45
C LEU A 451 -13.09 -3.98 -11.89
N ARG A 452 -13.72 -3.19 -12.76
CA ARG A 452 -14.51 -2.04 -12.32
C ARG A 452 -15.86 -2.53 -11.82
N VAL A 453 -16.32 -1.84 -10.77
CA VAL A 453 -17.48 -2.18 -9.94
C VAL A 453 -18.77 -2.41 -10.73
N GLU A 454 -18.87 -1.91 -11.97
CA GLU A 454 -19.97 -2.21 -12.88
C GLU A 454 -19.42 -2.45 -14.30
N ALA A 455 -19.07 -3.70 -14.60
CA ALA A 455 -18.69 -4.11 -15.94
C ALA A 455 -19.81 -3.77 -16.94
N GLY A 456 -19.52 -2.85 -17.88
CA GLY A 456 -20.38 -2.58 -19.04
C GLY A 456 -21.29 -1.35 -18.99
N GLN A 457 -21.09 -0.38 -18.09
CA GLN A 457 -21.87 0.89 -18.15
C GLN A 457 -21.08 2.14 -18.55
N ASP A 458 -19.78 2.26 -18.26
CA ASP A 458 -18.91 3.26 -18.90
C ASP A 458 -17.46 2.78 -18.87
N GLU A 459 -16.92 2.51 -20.06
CA GLU A 459 -15.54 2.03 -20.18
C GLU A 459 -14.54 3.15 -19.82
N CYS A 460 -14.95 4.42 -19.88
CA CYS A 460 -14.14 5.62 -19.62
C CYS A 460 -14.27 6.11 -18.18
N SER A 461 -13.38 5.67 -17.29
CA SER A 461 -13.53 5.90 -15.84
C SER A 461 -12.23 6.04 -15.05
N ILE A 462 -11.09 5.85 -15.70
CA ILE A 462 -9.76 6.10 -15.12
C ILE A 462 -9.49 7.59 -15.21
N ILE A 463 -9.12 8.23 -14.11
CA ILE A 463 -8.90 9.68 -14.02
C ILE A 463 -7.47 9.98 -14.43
N THR A 464 -7.27 10.66 -15.55
CA THR A 464 -5.95 10.92 -16.13
C THR A 464 -5.37 12.29 -15.78
N GLY A 465 -6.17 13.17 -15.18
CA GLY A 465 -5.74 14.48 -14.67
C GLY A 465 -5.32 14.44 -13.19
N PRO A 466 -4.82 15.57 -12.64
CA PRO A 466 -4.42 15.65 -11.25
C PRO A 466 -5.57 15.29 -10.30
N ASN A 467 -5.32 14.36 -9.39
CA ASN A 467 -6.35 13.82 -8.51
C ASN A 467 -5.82 13.44 -7.12
N TRP A 468 -6.73 13.30 -6.16
CA TRP A 468 -6.43 12.69 -4.86
C TRP A 468 -7.61 11.88 -4.33
N GLY A 469 -7.34 11.01 -3.36
CA GLY A 469 -8.35 10.19 -2.72
C GLY A 469 -8.92 10.82 -1.44
N GLU A 470 -10.20 10.61 -1.18
CA GLU A 470 -10.88 10.96 0.06
C GLU A 470 -11.68 9.76 0.59
N ILE A 471 -11.49 9.47 1.88
CA ILE A 471 -12.37 8.61 2.68
C ILE A 471 -13.14 9.49 3.66
N LEU A 472 -14.46 9.33 3.70
CA LEU A 472 -15.33 9.99 4.66
C LEU A 472 -16.17 8.94 5.39
N TYR A 473 -15.92 8.76 6.68
CA TYR A 473 -16.73 7.93 7.57
C TYR A 473 -17.66 8.80 8.41
N ASP A 474 -18.95 8.46 8.47
CA ASP A 474 -19.97 9.22 9.21
C ASP A 474 -19.97 8.98 10.73
N GLY A 475 -19.10 8.10 11.23
CA GLY A 475 -19.01 7.70 12.63
C GLY A 475 -20.06 6.66 13.04
N LYS A 476 -20.81 6.11 12.08
CA LYS A 476 -21.92 5.17 12.33
C LYS A 476 -21.91 4.01 11.35
N LYS A 477 -22.35 4.24 10.11
CA LYS A 477 -22.64 3.16 9.15
C LYS A 477 -22.18 3.44 7.72
N GLN A 478 -21.87 4.68 7.36
CA GLN A 478 -21.61 5.02 5.97
C GLN A 478 -20.13 5.38 5.78
N LEU A 479 -19.49 4.70 4.83
CA LEU A 479 -18.15 5.00 4.37
C LEU A 479 -18.20 5.39 2.89
N ASN A 480 -17.75 6.60 2.58
CA ASN A 480 -17.64 7.10 1.22
C ASN A 480 -16.17 7.07 0.82
N ILE A 481 -15.88 6.54 -0.37
CA ILE A 481 -14.54 6.49 -0.96
C ILE A 481 -14.63 7.24 -2.29
N ARG A 482 -13.83 8.29 -2.44
CA ARG A 482 -13.99 9.28 -3.50
C ARG A 482 -12.68 9.63 -4.17
N SER A 483 -12.66 9.69 -5.49
CA SER A 483 -11.61 10.41 -6.20
C SER A 483 -12.03 11.88 -6.38
N ARG A 484 -11.13 12.81 -6.08
CA ARG A 484 -11.31 14.24 -6.30
C ARG A 484 -10.39 14.75 -7.39
N GLY A 485 -10.89 15.67 -8.21
CA GLY A 485 -10.13 16.33 -9.27
C GLY A 485 -9.37 17.56 -8.78
N GLU A 486 -8.58 18.17 -9.65
CA GLU A 486 -7.74 19.34 -9.36
C GLU A 486 -8.51 20.50 -8.68
N ASP A 487 -9.76 20.73 -9.07
CA ASP A 487 -10.61 21.78 -8.52
C ASP A 487 -11.29 21.40 -7.19
N GLY A 488 -11.14 20.14 -6.77
CA GLY A 488 -11.70 19.58 -5.55
C GLY A 488 -13.16 19.14 -5.65
N ASP A 489 -13.71 19.10 -6.85
CA ASP A 489 -14.91 18.36 -7.19
C ASP A 489 -14.72 16.86 -6.92
N ILE A 490 -15.82 16.17 -6.60
CA ILE A 490 -15.83 14.71 -6.55
C ILE A 490 -15.95 14.27 -8.01
N ILE A 491 -15.05 13.41 -8.48
CA ILE A 491 -15.13 12.83 -9.83
C ILE A 491 -15.83 11.47 -9.78
N THR A 492 -15.41 10.61 -8.84
CA THR A 492 -16.03 9.31 -8.62
C THR A 492 -16.30 9.08 -7.14
N GLU A 493 -17.36 8.31 -6.83
CA GLU A 493 -17.69 7.92 -5.46
C GLU A 493 -18.21 6.48 -5.42
N ILE A 494 -17.76 5.71 -4.42
CA ILE A 494 -18.47 4.53 -3.92
C ILE A 494 -18.90 4.73 -2.47
N VAL A 495 -20.03 4.11 -2.13
CA VAL A 495 -20.62 4.18 -0.79
C VAL A 495 -20.81 2.76 -0.24
N LEU A 496 -20.25 2.51 0.94
CA LEU A 496 -20.32 1.24 1.66
C LEU A 496 -21.14 1.40 2.95
N ASP A 497 -21.97 0.40 3.26
CA ASP A 497 -22.64 0.25 4.55
C ASP A 497 -21.79 -0.62 5.49
N VAL A 498 -21.04 0.01 6.38
CA VAL A 498 -20.14 -0.68 7.32
C VAL A 498 -20.87 -1.40 8.45
N SER A 499 -22.20 -1.26 8.54
CA SER A 499 -23.02 -2.06 9.46
C SER A 499 -23.45 -3.42 8.88
N ASP A 500 -23.24 -3.63 7.58
CA ASP A 500 -23.63 -4.84 6.84
C ASP A 500 -22.49 -5.34 5.95
N SER A 501 -21.41 -5.86 6.56
CA SER A 501 -20.26 -6.42 5.83
C SER A 501 -19.63 -5.49 4.79
N CYS A 502 -19.73 -4.17 5.01
CA CYS A 502 -19.28 -3.16 4.05
C CYS A 502 -19.89 -3.33 2.65
N LYS A 503 -21.14 -3.82 2.60
CA LYS A 503 -21.87 -4.00 1.36
C LYS A 503 -22.08 -2.65 0.68
N ARG A 504 -21.93 -2.61 -0.63
CA ARG A 504 -22.23 -1.42 -1.45
C ARG A 504 -23.70 -1.07 -1.36
N THR A 505 -23.99 0.22 -1.22
CA THR A 505 -25.37 0.73 -1.32
C THR A 505 -25.77 1.11 -2.74
N GLY A 506 -24.84 1.01 -3.71
CA GLY A 506 -25.02 1.32 -5.13
C GLY A 506 -23.73 1.11 -5.96
N GLY A 507 -23.75 1.54 -7.22
CA GLY A 507 -22.60 1.53 -8.12
C GLY A 507 -21.57 2.62 -7.86
N ILE A 508 -20.56 2.73 -8.74
CA ILE A 508 -19.72 3.93 -8.80
C ILE A 508 -20.57 5.08 -9.36
N THR A 509 -20.66 6.17 -8.60
CA THR A 509 -21.28 7.41 -9.09
C THR A 509 -20.21 8.26 -9.76
N TYR A 510 -20.39 8.56 -11.05
CA TYR A 510 -19.57 9.52 -11.78
C TYR A 510 -20.21 10.91 -11.73
N HIS A 511 -19.37 11.90 -11.43
CA HIS A 511 -19.73 13.30 -11.35
C HIS A 511 -18.92 14.03 -12.42
N LEU A 512 -19.25 13.75 -13.69
CA LEU A 512 -18.69 14.49 -14.81
C LEU A 512 -19.22 15.92 -14.71
N GLY A 513 -18.34 16.91 -14.66
CA GLY A 513 -18.73 18.33 -14.70
C GLY A 513 -19.57 18.64 -15.94
N ASP A 514 -20.59 19.49 -15.80
CA ASP A 514 -21.48 19.93 -16.88
C ASP A 514 -20.75 20.69 -18.01
#